data_AF-A0A1L9NNG3-F1
#
_entry.id   AF-A0A1L9NNG3-F1
#
_cell.length_a   1.000
_cell.length_b   1.000
_cell.length_c   1.000
_cell.angle_alpha   90.00
_cell.angle_beta   90.00
_cell.angle_gamma   90.00
#
_symmetry.space_group_name_H-M   'P 1'
#
loop_
_entity.id
_entity.type
_entity.pdbx_description
1 polymer ?
#
loop_
_entity_poly.entity_id
_entity_poly.type
_entity_poly.pdbx_seq_one_letter_code
_entity_poly.pdbx_strand_id
1 'polypeptide(L)'
;MATSTGTGWAQLRQQARSLETQTENLFHTYSQYASLTKLPPTPSEEEQRIESQLKDLLERVRIYSLSSPSPSHYSITSHELTINHQRDSLISQLARLLDSEAALTSSALKQNNLSRHREVLHDHRRELQRLKSAISESRDRANLLSNVRSDIDAYRNSNPGQAEADYMLEERGRIDESHNMIDGVLSQAYAINENFGLQRETLASINRRIVGAANSVPGMNALIGKIGSKRRRDALILGAFIGFCFLMLLWLR
;
A
#
# COMPACT_ATOMS: atom_id res chain seq x y z
N MET A 1 -26.61 -21.09 -23.30
CA MET A 1 -25.56 -20.05 -23.49
C MET A 1 -25.44 -19.26 -22.20
N ALA A 2 -24.42 -19.53 -21.36
CA ALA A 2 -24.28 -18.88 -20.04
C ALA A 2 -22.81 -18.85 -19.56
N THR A 3 -21.89 -18.35 -20.39
CA THR A 3 -20.44 -18.30 -20.08
C THR A 3 -19.83 -16.89 -20.16
N SER A 4 -20.62 -15.83 -20.41
CA SER A 4 -20.11 -14.46 -20.63
C SER A 4 -20.07 -13.55 -19.39
N THR A 5 -20.79 -13.87 -18.30
CA THR A 5 -20.91 -12.98 -17.14
C THR A 5 -19.73 -13.09 -16.16
N GLY A 6 -19.15 -14.29 -16.01
CA GLY A 6 -17.99 -14.51 -15.14
C GLY A 6 -16.71 -13.82 -15.62
N THR A 7 -16.52 -13.68 -16.93
CA THR A 7 -15.39 -12.97 -17.56
C THR A 7 -15.48 -11.45 -17.38
N GLY A 8 -16.67 -10.87 -17.47
CA GLY A 8 -16.88 -9.43 -17.27
C GLY A 8 -16.57 -8.95 -15.85
N TRP A 9 -16.97 -9.73 -14.84
CA TRP A 9 -16.64 -9.43 -13.44
C TRP A 9 -15.14 -9.43 -13.17
N ALA A 10 -14.43 -10.44 -13.70
CA ALA A 10 -12.99 -10.58 -13.54
C ALA A 10 -12.24 -9.40 -14.17
N GLN A 11 -12.67 -8.97 -15.37
CA GLN A 11 -12.09 -7.84 -16.07
C GLN A 11 -12.30 -6.52 -15.31
N LEU A 12 -13.52 -6.24 -14.85
CA LEU A 12 -13.80 -5.04 -14.06
C LEU A 12 -13.03 -5.05 -12.73
N ARG A 13 -12.94 -6.19 -12.03
CA ARG A 13 -12.15 -6.29 -10.81
C ARG A 13 -10.66 -6.01 -11.07
N GLN A 14 -10.12 -6.53 -12.17
CA GLN A 14 -8.73 -6.28 -12.55
C GLN A 14 -8.50 -4.79 -12.82
N GLN A 15 -9.43 -4.14 -13.52
CA GLN A 15 -9.38 -2.71 -13.78
C GLN A 15 -9.55 -1.86 -12.48
N ALA A 16 -10.39 -2.31 -11.55
CA ALA A 16 -10.52 -1.68 -10.21
C ALA A 16 -9.17 -1.69 -9.48
N ARG A 17 -8.49 -2.85 -9.49
CA ARG A 17 -7.19 -3.02 -8.85
C ARG A 17 -6.09 -2.22 -9.53
N SER A 18 -6.07 -2.14 -10.86
CA SER A 18 -5.07 -1.31 -11.54
C SER A 18 -5.23 0.17 -11.20
N LEU A 19 -6.46 0.67 -11.11
CA LEU A 19 -6.73 2.06 -10.69
C LEU A 19 -6.38 2.28 -9.21
N GLU A 20 -6.62 1.29 -8.36
CA GLU A 20 -6.23 1.32 -6.95
C GLU A 20 -4.70 1.47 -6.82
N THR A 21 -3.92 0.61 -7.47
CA THR A 21 -2.45 0.69 -7.50
C THR A 21 -1.94 2.00 -8.09
N GLN A 22 -2.57 2.52 -9.15
CA GLN A 22 -2.23 3.85 -9.68
C GLN A 22 -2.45 4.95 -8.66
N THR A 23 -3.57 4.89 -7.92
CA THR A 23 -3.86 5.87 -6.87
C THR A 23 -2.86 5.77 -5.73
N GLU A 24 -2.52 4.56 -5.28
CA GLU A 24 -1.53 4.33 -4.23
C GLU A 24 -0.15 4.87 -4.61
N ASN A 25 0.28 4.68 -5.85
CA ASN A 25 1.55 5.23 -6.34
C ASN A 25 1.53 6.77 -6.33
N LEU A 26 0.42 7.39 -6.74
CA LEU A 26 0.27 8.85 -6.69
C LEU A 26 0.24 9.36 -5.25
N PHE A 27 -0.39 8.64 -4.33
CA PHE A 27 -0.35 8.97 -2.90
C PHE A 27 1.04 8.84 -2.31
N HIS A 28 1.79 7.80 -2.67
CA HIS A 28 3.15 7.64 -2.22
C HIS A 28 3.98 8.87 -2.61
N THR A 29 3.93 9.27 -3.89
CA THR A 29 4.63 10.48 -4.37
C THR A 29 4.08 11.76 -3.74
N TYR A 30 2.76 11.89 -3.55
CA TYR A 30 2.17 13.08 -2.92
C TYR A 30 2.55 13.20 -1.44
N SER A 31 2.56 12.08 -0.72
CA SER A 31 2.94 12.03 0.70
C SER A 31 4.41 12.37 0.93
N GLN A 32 5.29 12.15 -0.07
CA GLN A 32 6.67 12.62 -0.01
C GLN A 32 6.74 14.14 0.16
N TYR A 33 5.90 14.92 -0.53
CA TYR A 33 5.86 16.37 -0.34
C TYR A 33 5.43 16.77 1.08
N ALA A 34 4.57 15.99 1.74
CA ALA A 34 4.22 16.22 3.15
C ALA A 34 5.40 15.93 4.10
N SER A 35 6.29 15.02 3.72
CA SER A 35 7.47 14.65 4.52
C SER A 35 8.71 15.52 4.28
N LEU A 36 8.71 16.35 3.22
CA LEU A 36 9.82 17.27 2.95
C LEU A 36 9.92 18.30 4.08
N THR A 37 11.13 18.48 4.62
CA THR A 37 11.39 19.44 5.72
C THR A 37 11.57 20.88 5.23
N LYS A 38 11.73 21.07 3.91
CA LYS A 38 11.80 22.37 3.23
C LYS A 38 10.80 22.39 2.08
N LEU A 39 9.54 22.71 2.36
CA LEU A 39 8.58 22.98 1.30
C LEU A 39 8.89 24.35 0.68
N PRO A 40 8.92 24.47 -0.65
CA PRO A 40 8.89 25.78 -1.28
C PRO A 40 7.59 26.53 -0.92
N PRO A 41 7.66 27.86 -0.74
CA PRO A 41 6.52 28.68 -0.31
C PRO A 41 5.37 28.64 -1.32
N THR A 42 5.64 28.34 -2.58
CA THR A 42 4.65 28.06 -3.61
C THR A 42 4.59 26.56 -3.94
N PRO A 43 3.40 26.01 -4.21
CA PRO A 43 3.26 24.65 -4.72
C PRO A 43 4.00 24.49 -6.05
N SER A 44 4.81 23.43 -6.15
CA SER A 44 5.51 23.09 -7.40
C SER A 44 4.49 22.71 -8.48
N GLU A 45 4.78 22.99 -9.75
CA GLU A 45 3.93 22.58 -10.88
C GLU A 45 3.68 21.05 -10.87
N GLU A 46 4.66 20.27 -10.41
CA GLU A 46 4.55 18.82 -10.25
C GLU A 46 3.60 18.42 -9.10
N GLU A 47 3.63 19.14 -7.98
CA GLU A 47 2.73 18.93 -6.83
C GLU A 47 1.27 19.18 -7.25
N GLN A 48 1.03 20.29 -7.96
CA GLN A 48 -0.29 20.63 -8.48
C GLN A 48 -0.79 19.61 -9.51
N ARG A 49 0.11 19.09 -10.36
CA ARG A 49 -0.21 18.06 -11.34
C ARG A 49 -0.56 16.72 -10.68
N ILE A 50 0.16 16.31 -9.64
CA ILE A 50 -0.14 15.09 -8.90
C ILE A 50 -1.45 15.24 -8.11
N GLU A 51 -1.67 16.40 -7.48
CA GLU A 51 -2.92 16.70 -6.78
C GLU A 51 -4.12 16.68 -7.75
N SER A 52 -3.99 17.26 -8.94
CA SER A 52 -5.07 17.23 -9.95
C SER A 52 -5.35 15.81 -10.44
N GLN A 53 -4.32 14.98 -10.64
CA GLN A 53 -4.48 13.57 -10.97
C GLN A 53 -5.15 12.77 -9.84
N LEU A 54 -4.79 13.02 -8.58
CA LEU A 54 -5.45 12.38 -7.42
C LEU A 54 -6.91 12.81 -7.30
N LYS A 55 -7.22 14.09 -7.51
CA LYS A 55 -8.60 14.59 -7.54
C LYS A 55 -9.41 13.94 -8.65
N ASP A 56 -8.85 13.85 -9.85
CA ASP A 56 -9.53 13.23 -10.98
C ASP A 56 -9.87 11.75 -10.70
N LEU A 57 -8.95 11.00 -10.08
CA LEU A 57 -9.19 9.58 -9.77
C LEU A 57 -10.13 9.33 -8.58
N LEU A 58 -10.28 10.29 -7.66
CA LEU A 58 -10.92 10.07 -6.36
C LEU A 58 -12.19 10.88 -6.13
N GLU A 59 -12.38 12.01 -6.78
CA GLU A 59 -13.43 12.93 -6.37
C GLU A 59 -14.79 12.61 -7.02
N ARG A 60 -15.80 12.55 -6.16
CA ARG A 60 -17.21 12.62 -6.55
C ARG A 60 -17.69 13.97 -6.05
N VAL A 61 -18.11 14.84 -6.97
CA VAL A 61 -18.60 16.17 -6.64
C VAL A 61 -19.69 16.03 -5.57
N ARG A 62 -19.42 16.51 -4.35
CA ARG A 62 -20.47 16.79 -3.37
C ARG A 62 -21.13 18.09 -3.80
N ILE A 63 -22.03 18.02 -4.78
CA ILE A 63 -23.03 19.07 -4.93
C ILE A 63 -24.01 18.85 -3.79
N TYR A 64 -23.87 19.63 -2.72
CA TYR A 64 -24.99 20.23 -1.98
C TYR A 64 -24.41 21.37 -1.14
N SER A 65 -24.41 22.54 -1.78
CA SER A 65 -24.62 23.79 -1.07
C SER A 65 -25.98 23.73 -0.38
N LEU A 66 -26.04 24.02 0.91
CA LEU A 66 -27.23 24.58 1.52
C LEU A 66 -26.83 25.56 2.62
N SER A 67 -27.34 26.79 2.47
CA SER A 67 -27.19 28.03 3.27
C SER A 67 -25.86 28.78 3.12
N SER A 68 -25.76 30.04 2.72
CA SER A 68 -26.65 31.12 2.23
C SER A 68 -25.74 32.17 1.53
N PRO A 69 -26.21 32.99 0.57
CA PRO A 69 -25.33 33.75 -0.32
C PRO A 69 -24.90 35.09 0.28
N SER A 70 -23.60 35.41 0.21
CA SER A 70 -23.10 36.79 0.35
C SER A 70 -22.55 37.25 -1.02
N PRO A 71 -23.02 38.38 -1.58
CA PRO A 71 -22.76 38.74 -2.97
C PRO A 71 -21.55 39.67 -3.09
N SER A 72 -20.33 39.13 -3.21
CA SER A 72 -19.19 39.91 -3.72
C SER A 72 -17.97 39.06 -4.12
N HIS A 73 -18.12 38.09 -5.04
CA HIS A 73 -17.02 37.68 -5.91
C HIS A 73 -17.53 36.81 -7.06
N TYR A 74 -18.00 37.43 -8.14
CA TYR A 74 -18.27 36.73 -9.39
C TYR A 74 -16.99 36.73 -10.23
N SER A 75 -16.31 35.59 -10.25
CA SER A 75 -15.65 35.03 -11.45
C SER A 75 -14.85 33.80 -11.01
N ILE A 76 -14.78 32.82 -11.91
CA ILE A 76 -14.02 31.57 -11.77
C ILE A 76 -14.74 30.46 -11.00
N THR A 77 -15.81 29.89 -11.57
CA THR A 77 -16.12 28.45 -11.33
C THR A 77 -17.08 27.82 -12.35
N SER A 78 -17.09 28.27 -13.61
CA SER A 78 -17.95 27.68 -14.65
C SER A 78 -17.23 26.71 -15.59
N HIS A 79 -15.92 26.46 -15.43
CA HIS A 79 -15.13 25.67 -16.40
C HIS A 79 -14.58 24.32 -15.92
N GLU A 80 -14.83 23.89 -14.68
CA GLU A 80 -14.18 22.71 -14.10
C GLU A 80 -15.16 21.58 -13.70
N LEU A 81 -16.24 21.40 -14.47
CA LEU A 81 -17.26 20.38 -14.20
C LEU A 81 -17.17 19.15 -15.11
N THR A 82 -15.96 18.71 -15.42
CA THR A 82 -15.71 17.39 -16.03
C THR A 82 -14.62 16.66 -15.25
N ILE A 83 -14.86 16.38 -13.98
CA ILE A 83 -13.96 15.54 -13.17
C ILE A 83 -14.39 14.08 -13.36
N ASN A 84 -13.49 13.25 -13.90
CA ASN A 84 -13.76 11.91 -14.41
C ASN A 84 -13.94 10.89 -13.28
N HIS A 85 -15.16 10.39 -13.07
CA HIS A 85 -15.50 9.43 -12.00
C HIS A 85 -15.04 7.97 -12.25
N GLN A 86 -13.80 7.74 -12.66
CA GLN A 86 -13.34 6.41 -13.14
C GLN A 86 -13.50 5.31 -12.07
N ARG A 87 -13.10 5.55 -10.82
CA ARG A 87 -13.23 4.55 -9.74
C ARG A 87 -14.68 4.33 -9.29
N ASP A 88 -15.48 5.39 -9.10
CA ASP A 88 -16.89 5.25 -8.71
C ASP A 88 -17.74 4.60 -9.80
N SER A 89 -17.51 4.95 -11.07
CA SER A 89 -18.24 4.37 -12.20
C SER A 89 -17.98 2.87 -12.30
N LEU A 90 -16.74 2.45 -12.11
CA LEU A 90 -16.35 1.04 -12.12
C LEU A 90 -16.93 0.28 -10.92
N ILE A 91 -16.86 0.84 -9.71
CA ILE A 91 -17.50 0.26 -8.52
C ILE A 91 -19.03 0.16 -8.72
N SER A 92 -19.64 1.12 -9.40
CA SER A 92 -21.07 1.09 -9.74
C SER A 92 -21.40 0.01 -10.76
N GLN A 93 -20.53 -0.23 -11.74
CA GLN A 93 -20.68 -1.34 -12.70
C GLN A 93 -20.52 -2.70 -12.02
N LEU A 94 -19.54 -2.85 -11.11
CA LEU A 94 -19.42 -4.03 -10.24
C LEU A 94 -20.67 -4.19 -9.36
N ALA A 95 -21.23 -3.13 -8.78
CA ALA A 95 -22.46 -3.26 -8.01
C ALA A 95 -23.64 -3.77 -8.85
N ARG A 96 -23.82 -3.26 -10.07
CA ARG A 96 -24.89 -3.67 -10.98
C ARG A 96 -24.74 -5.11 -11.47
N LEU A 97 -23.51 -5.53 -11.81
CA LEU A 97 -23.27 -6.92 -12.22
C LEU A 97 -23.57 -7.90 -11.09
N LEU A 98 -23.25 -7.53 -9.84
CA LEU A 98 -23.54 -8.35 -8.67
C LEU A 98 -25.05 -8.48 -8.43
N ASP A 99 -25.79 -7.40 -8.62
CA ASP A 99 -27.26 -7.36 -8.47
C ASP A 99 -27.98 -8.13 -9.61
N SER A 100 -27.36 -8.23 -10.79
CA SER A 100 -27.91 -8.94 -11.95
C SER A 100 -27.71 -10.47 -11.92
N GLU A 101 -26.84 -11.00 -11.06
CA GLU A 101 -26.67 -12.44 -10.86
C GLU A 101 -27.70 -12.95 -9.84
N ALA A 102 -28.52 -13.93 -10.22
CA ALA A 102 -29.55 -14.49 -9.35
C ALA A 102 -28.99 -14.90 -7.97
N ALA A 103 -29.69 -14.48 -6.91
CA ALA A 103 -29.30 -14.52 -5.49
C ALA A 103 -28.81 -15.88 -4.94
N LEU A 104 -28.96 -16.98 -5.68
CA LEU A 104 -28.50 -18.32 -5.29
C LEU A 104 -26.97 -18.53 -5.47
N THR A 105 -26.29 -17.62 -6.18
CA THR A 105 -24.81 -17.66 -6.34
C THR A 105 -24.16 -16.28 -6.17
N SER A 106 -24.72 -15.37 -5.34
CA SER A 106 -23.98 -14.19 -4.91
C SER A 106 -22.83 -14.66 -4.02
N SER A 107 -21.68 -14.99 -4.63
CA SER A 107 -20.52 -15.45 -3.88
C SER A 107 -20.20 -14.40 -2.82
N ALA A 108 -20.23 -14.76 -1.54
CA ALA A 108 -19.88 -13.87 -0.43
C ALA A 108 -18.53 -13.16 -0.68
N LEU A 109 -17.65 -13.79 -1.47
CA LEU A 109 -16.41 -13.22 -1.98
C LEU A 109 -16.65 -12.00 -2.89
N LYS A 110 -17.56 -12.03 -3.88
CA LYS A 110 -17.85 -10.89 -4.76
C LYS A 110 -18.40 -9.70 -3.96
N GLN A 111 -19.29 -9.96 -3.00
CA GLN A 111 -19.82 -8.95 -2.08
C GLN A 111 -18.72 -8.34 -1.20
N ASN A 112 -17.85 -9.18 -0.62
CA ASN A 112 -16.72 -8.71 0.18
C ASN A 112 -15.73 -7.88 -0.65
N ASN A 113 -15.42 -8.29 -1.88
CA ASN A 113 -14.55 -7.53 -2.78
C ASN A 113 -15.15 -6.16 -3.13
N LEU A 114 -16.45 -6.10 -3.42
CA LEU A 114 -17.13 -4.83 -3.68
C LEU A 114 -17.13 -3.92 -2.45
N SER A 115 -17.39 -4.48 -1.26
CA SER A 115 -17.28 -3.75 0.00
C SER A 115 -15.89 -3.18 0.21
N ARG A 116 -14.85 -4.00 -0.02
CA ARG A 116 -13.45 -3.58 0.10
C ARG A 116 -13.11 -2.44 -0.87
N HIS A 117 -13.50 -2.53 -2.14
CA HIS A 117 -13.22 -1.44 -3.09
C HIS A 117 -13.90 -0.12 -2.69
N ARG A 118 -15.08 -0.16 -2.06
CA ARG A 118 -15.75 1.03 -1.51
C ARG A 118 -15.01 1.60 -0.31
N GLU A 119 -14.57 0.74 0.60
CA GLU A 119 -13.80 1.12 1.79
C GLU A 119 -12.47 1.78 1.40
N VAL A 120 -11.68 1.14 0.53
CA VAL A 120 -10.40 1.69 0.05
C VAL A 120 -10.59 3.03 -0.65
N LEU A 121 -11.63 3.18 -1.48
CA LEU A 121 -11.93 4.47 -2.11
C LEU A 121 -12.27 5.55 -1.08
N HIS A 122 -13.01 5.19 -0.03
CA HIS A 122 -13.33 6.12 1.05
C HIS A 122 -12.09 6.51 1.87
N ASP A 123 -11.21 5.55 2.15
CA ASP A 123 -9.94 5.79 2.86
C ASP A 123 -9.03 6.72 2.08
N HIS A 124 -8.83 6.45 0.79
CA HIS A 124 -8.04 7.30 -0.11
C HIS A 124 -8.56 8.74 -0.13
N ARG A 125 -9.89 8.96 -0.10
CA ARG A 125 -10.46 10.32 -0.01
C ARG A 125 -10.11 11.03 1.29
N ARG A 126 -10.20 10.33 2.41
CA ARG A 126 -9.85 10.88 3.73
C ARG A 126 -8.36 11.19 3.81
N GLU A 127 -7.54 10.32 3.25
CA GLU A 127 -6.09 10.49 3.18
C GLU A 127 -5.71 11.72 2.33
N LEU A 128 -6.33 11.91 1.17
CA LEU A 128 -6.09 13.11 0.35
C LEU A 128 -6.38 14.41 1.12
N GLN A 129 -7.51 14.46 1.84
CA GLN A 129 -7.86 15.62 2.65
C GLN A 129 -6.85 15.87 3.77
N ARG A 130 -6.39 14.81 4.45
CA ARG A 130 -5.37 14.91 5.51
C ARG A 130 -4.04 15.40 4.97
N LEU A 131 -3.55 14.80 3.88
CA LEU A 131 -2.28 15.20 3.25
C LEU A 131 -2.32 16.65 2.78
N LYS A 132 -3.42 17.07 2.13
CA LYS A 132 -3.60 18.46 1.72
C LYS A 132 -3.55 19.43 2.90
N SER A 133 -4.24 19.12 4.00
CA SER A 133 -4.23 19.94 5.21
C SER A 133 -2.83 20.03 5.80
N ALA A 134 -2.12 18.90 5.91
CA ALA A 134 -0.77 18.84 6.47
C ALA A 134 0.24 19.62 5.63
N ILE A 135 0.16 19.53 4.30
CA ILE A 135 1.01 20.29 3.38
C ILE A 135 0.75 21.79 3.50
N SER A 136 -0.53 22.20 3.56
CA SER A 136 -0.90 23.61 3.75
C SER A 136 -0.36 24.15 5.08
N GLU A 137 -0.58 23.43 6.18
CA GLU A 137 -0.12 23.83 7.51
C GLU A 137 1.40 23.93 7.59
N SER A 138 2.12 22.96 6.99
CA SER A 138 3.57 22.99 6.89
C SER A 138 4.08 24.22 6.12
N ARG A 139 3.41 24.57 5.02
CA ARG A 139 3.72 25.75 4.20
C ARG A 139 3.43 27.06 4.93
N ASP A 140 2.29 27.16 5.61
CA ASP A 140 1.94 28.32 6.43
C ASP A 140 2.95 28.51 7.57
N ARG A 141 3.32 27.42 8.25
CA ARG A 141 4.38 27.43 9.26
C ARG A 141 5.72 27.88 8.68
N ALA A 142 6.12 27.39 7.51
CA ALA A 142 7.37 27.78 6.86
C ALA A 142 7.39 29.28 6.52
N ASN A 143 6.28 29.82 6.01
CA ASN A 143 6.14 31.24 5.70
C ASN A 143 6.23 32.11 6.96
N LEU A 144 5.57 31.71 8.06
CA LEU A 144 5.65 32.41 9.34
C LEU A 144 7.08 32.38 9.92
N LEU A 145 7.74 31.23 9.87
CA LEU A 145 9.09 31.06 10.41
C LEU A 145 10.16 31.76 9.59
N SER A 146 9.96 31.97 8.29
CA SER A 146 10.92 32.69 7.44
C SER A 146 11.11 34.14 7.93
N ASN A 147 10.01 34.84 8.20
CA ASN A 147 10.04 36.24 8.66
C ASN A 147 10.56 36.33 10.10
N VAL A 148 10.14 35.41 10.97
CA VAL A 148 10.62 35.38 12.35
C VAL A 148 12.12 35.07 12.41
N ARG A 149 12.65 34.20 11.55
CA ARG A 149 14.09 33.91 11.49
C ARG A 149 14.90 35.13 11.06
N SER A 150 14.46 35.86 10.04
CA SER A 150 15.17 37.09 9.63
C SER A 150 15.21 38.13 10.74
N ASP A 151 14.13 38.27 11.50
CA ASP A 151 14.05 39.22 12.62
C ASP A 151 14.94 38.78 13.80
N ILE A 152 14.95 37.48 14.12
CA ILE A 152 15.83 36.90 15.15
C ILE A 152 17.30 37.05 14.76
N ASP A 153 17.65 36.77 13.51
CA ASP A 153 19.03 36.89 13.01
C ASP A 153 19.49 38.36 13.04
N ALA A 154 18.61 39.30 12.67
CA ALA A 154 18.89 40.73 12.77
C ALA A 154 19.11 41.17 14.23
N TYR A 155 18.28 40.69 15.16
CA TYR A 155 18.43 40.96 16.60
C TYR A 155 19.71 40.34 17.19
N ARG A 156 20.03 39.09 16.83
CA ARG A 156 21.28 38.43 17.26
C ARG A 156 22.50 39.19 16.75
N ASN A 157 22.46 39.70 15.52
CA ASN A 157 23.54 40.49 14.94
C ASN A 157 23.69 41.87 15.60
N SER A 158 22.61 42.47 16.11
CA SER A 158 22.69 43.73 16.86
C SER A 158 23.18 43.57 18.30
N ASN A 159 23.03 42.36 18.88
CA ASN A 159 23.35 42.07 20.29
C ASN A 159 24.25 40.82 20.45
N PRO A 160 25.52 40.87 20.00
CA PRO A 160 26.38 39.68 19.93
C PRO A 160 26.65 39.01 21.29
N GLY A 161 26.80 39.78 22.38
CA GLY A 161 27.06 39.22 23.71
C GLY A 161 25.87 38.46 24.31
N GLN A 162 24.64 38.83 23.96
CA GLN A 162 23.44 38.10 24.39
C GLN A 162 23.18 36.89 23.49
N ALA A 163 23.45 37.03 22.19
CA ALA A 163 23.34 35.93 21.23
C ALA A 163 24.28 34.76 21.58
N GLU A 164 25.49 35.02 22.07
CA GLU A 164 26.42 33.99 22.52
C GLU A 164 25.88 33.23 23.75
N ALA A 165 25.33 33.95 24.74
CA ALA A 165 24.73 33.33 25.92
C ALA A 165 23.51 32.46 25.58
N ASP A 166 22.64 32.95 24.70
CA ASP A 166 21.47 32.20 24.22
C ASP A 166 21.90 30.95 23.42
N TYR A 167 22.94 31.07 22.60
CA TYR A 167 23.53 29.93 21.88
C TYR A 167 24.06 28.87 22.85
N MET A 168 24.77 29.26 23.91
CA MET A 168 25.27 28.32 24.92
C MET A 168 24.14 27.60 25.68
N LEU A 169 23.03 28.29 25.95
CA LEU A 169 21.84 27.67 26.57
C LEU A 169 21.12 26.72 25.61
N GLU A 170 20.97 27.10 24.34
CA GLU A 170 20.38 26.26 23.30
C GLU A 170 21.24 25.00 23.03
N GLU A 171 22.56 25.14 23.06
CA GLU A 171 23.52 24.02 22.96
C GLU A 171 23.29 23.01 24.08
N ARG A 172 23.13 23.49 25.31
CA ARG A 172 22.84 22.63 26.47
C ARG A 172 21.53 21.87 26.26
N GLY A 173 20.47 22.55 25.82
CA GLY A 173 19.18 21.89 25.52
C GLY A 173 19.30 20.82 24.43
N ARG A 174 20.11 21.07 23.38
CA ARG A 174 20.38 20.09 22.33
C ARG A 174 21.14 18.87 22.84
N ILE A 175 22.09 19.07 23.75
CA ILE A 175 22.81 17.98 24.43
C ILE A 175 21.84 17.14 25.27
N ASP A 176 20.98 17.77 26.05
CA ASP A 176 20.00 17.07 26.90
C ASP A 176 19.00 16.25 26.05
N GLU A 177 18.50 16.82 24.95
CA GLU A 177 17.61 16.09 24.01
C GLU A 177 18.32 14.92 23.33
N SER A 178 19.58 15.12 22.90
CA SER A 178 20.41 14.06 22.33
C SER A 178 20.63 12.92 23.35
N HIS A 179 20.80 13.25 24.63
CA HIS A 179 20.97 12.26 25.69
C HIS A 179 19.69 11.44 25.88
N ASN A 180 18.52 12.09 25.92
CA ASN A 180 17.23 11.40 26.01
C ASN A 180 16.98 10.47 24.81
N MET A 181 17.34 10.90 23.60
CA MET A 181 17.25 10.05 22.41
C MET A 181 18.17 8.83 22.50
N ILE A 182 19.40 9.01 23.00
CA ILE A 182 20.34 7.91 23.22
C ILE A 182 19.74 6.90 24.21
N ASP A 183 19.17 7.35 25.32
CA ASP A 183 18.51 6.48 26.30
C ASP A 183 17.33 5.71 25.69
N GLY A 184 16.55 6.36 24.82
CA GLY A 184 15.49 5.73 24.05
C GLY A 184 16.01 4.62 23.12
N VAL A 185 17.10 4.87 22.39
CA VAL A 185 17.74 3.88 21.50
C VAL A 185 18.33 2.71 22.31
N LEU A 186 18.97 2.97 23.45
CA LEU A 186 19.46 1.93 24.36
C LEU A 186 18.32 1.06 24.87
N SER A 187 17.23 1.67 25.35
CA SER A 187 16.03 0.97 25.80
C SER A 187 15.42 0.10 24.70
N GLN A 188 15.30 0.65 23.49
CA GLN A 188 14.82 -0.10 22.32
C GLN A 188 15.75 -1.26 21.97
N ALA A 189 17.07 -1.07 22.03
CA ALA A 189 18.04 -2.13 21.78
C ALA A 189 17.93 -3.26 22.82
N TYR A 190 17.70 -2.95 24.10
CA TYR A 190 17.42 -3.95 25.13
C TYR A 190 16.13 -4.72 24.84
N ALA A 191 15.05 -4.04 24.48
CA ALA A 191 13.78 -4.68 24.12
C ALA A 191 13.90 -5.58 22.87
N ILE A 192 14.70 -5.17 21.88
CA ILE A 192 14.98 -6.00 20.70
C ILE A 192 15.78 -7.25 21.07
N ASN A 193 16.78 -7.14 21.96
CA ASN A 193 17.55 -8.28 22.44
C ASN A 193 16.65 -9.30 23.16
N GLU A 194 15.76 -8.83 24.05
CA GLU A 194 14.76 -9.66 24.70
C GLU A 194 13.83 -10.34 23.68
N ASN A 195 13.35 -9.60 22.68
CA ASN A 195 12.52 -10.13 21.60
C ASN A 195 13.24 -11.21 20.78
N PHE A 196 14.55 -11.12 20.54
CA PHE A 196 15.31 -12.19 19.89
C PHE A 196 15.37 -13.45 20.76
N GLY A 197 15.46 -13.30 22.08
CA GLY A 197 15.34 -14.40 23.03
C GLY A 197 14.01 -15.15 22.89
N LEU A 198 12.89 -14.40 22.92
CA LEU A 198 11.55 -14.95 22.74
C LEU A 198 11.34 -15.55 21.33
N GLN A 199 11.84 -14.90 20.28
CA GLN A 199 11.77 -15.41 18.91
C GLN A 199 12.55 -16.72 18.74
N ARG A 200 13.69 -16.87 19.41
CA ARG A 200 14.44 -18.13 19.41
C ARG A 200 13.64 -19.26 20.06
N GLU A 201 12.94 -18.99 21.16
CA GLU A 201 12.07 -19.96 21.81
C GLU A 201 10.88 -20.35 20.91
N THR A 202 10.24 -19.38 20.27
CA THR A 202 9.12 -19.66 19.34
C THR A 202 9.59 -20.47 18.13
N LEU A 203 10.75 -20.15 17.53
CA LEU A 203 11.34 -20.93 16.44
C LEU A 203 11.69 -22.36 16.88
N ALA A 204 12.21 -22.55 18.10
CA ALA A 204 12.45 -23.88 18.66
C ALA A 204 11.14 -24.66 18.83
N SER A 205 10.06 -24.01 19.30
CA SER A 205 8.72 -24.59 19.42
C SER A 205 8.13 -24.97 18.04
N ILE A 206 8.27 -24.09 17.05
CA ILE A 206 7.86 -24.34 15.67
C ILE A 206 8.62 -25.53 15.10
N ASN A 207 9.94 -25.60 15.27
CA ASN A 207 10.75 -26.73 14.80
C ASN A 207 10.29 -28.04 15.46
N ARG A 208 10.09 -28.04 16.78
CA ARG A 208 9.53 -29.22 17.49
C ARG A 208 8.17 -29.64 16.96
N ARG A 209 7.27 -28.70 16.65
CA ARG A 209 5.95 -28.97 16.07
C ARG A 209 6.03 -29.47 14.63
N ILE A 210 6.91 -28.91 13.80
CA ILE A 210 7.13 -29.35 12.42
C ILE A 210 7.68 -30.78 12.41
N VAL A 211 8.68 -31.07 13.23
CA VAL A 211 9.23 -32.43 13.39
C VAL A 211 8.16 -33.38 13.95
N GLY A 212 7.37 -32.92 14.94
CA GLY A 212 6.24 -33.67 15.48
C GLY A 212 5.17 -33.99 14.43
N ALA A 213 4.81 -33.01 13.59
CA ALA A 213 3.84 -33.18 12.50
C ALA A 213 4.38 -34.08 11.38
N ALA A 214 5.65 -33.94 11.02
CA ALA A 214 6.30 -34.82 10.05
C ALA A 214 6.31 -36.29 10.55
N ASN A 215 6.47 -36.50 11.85
CA ASN A 215 6.38 -37.83 12.48
C ASN A 215 4.92 -38.32 12.65
N SER A 216 3.94 -37.42 12.69
CA SER A 216 2.52 -37.74 12.85
C SER A 216 1.75 -37.87 11.52
N VAL A 217 2.39 -37.72 10.37
CA VAL A 217 1.82 -38.05 9.04
C VAL A 217 2.37 -39.43 8.60
N PRO A 218 1.86 -40.55 9.15
CA PRO A 218 2.22 -41.87 8.67
C PRO A 218 1.69 -42.05 7.25
N GLY A 219 2.56 -42.45 6.32
CA GLY A 219 2.17 -42.87 4.97
C GLY A 219 2.79 -42.08 3.81
N MET A 220 3.47 -40.96 4.03
CA MET A 220 4.21 -40.26 2.95
C MET A 220 5.32 -41.14 2.36
N ASN A 221 6.08 -41.87 3.20
CA ASN A 221 7.08 -42.84 2.74
C ASN A 221 6.45 -44.04 2.00
N ALA A 222 5.21 -44.41 2.30
CA ALA A 222 4.50 -45.48 1.58
C ALA A 222 3.96 -45.00 0.23
N LEU A 223 3.49 -43.75 0.14
CA LEU A 223 3.02 -43.12 -1.10
C LEU A 223 4.18 -42.85 -2.07
N ILE A 224 5.34 -42.39 -1.57
CA ILE A 224 6.55 -42.23 -2.40
C ILE A 224 7.02 -43.59 -2.96
N GLY A 225 6.94 -44.66 -2.16
CA GLY A 225 7.28 -46.02 -2.58
C GLY A 225 6.31 -46.60 -3.62
N LYS A 226 5.00 -46.33 -3.49
CA LYS A 226 3.98 -46.74 -4.48
C LYS A 226 4.13 -46.03 -5.83
N ILE A 227 4.55 -44.77 -5.83
CA ILE A 227 4.86 -44.03 -7.06
C ILE A 227 6.12 -44.55 -7.75
N GLY A 228 7.16 -44.89 -6.97
CA GLY A 228 8.40 -45.45 -7.52
C GLY A 228 8.21 -46.84 -8.15
N SER A 229 7.40 -47.71 -7.54
CA SER A 229 7.18 -49.08 -8.05
C SER A 229 6.40 -49.12 -9.37
N LYS A 230 5.47 -48.17 -9.59
CA LYS A 230 4.76 -48.05 -10.87
C LYS A 230 5.70 -47.62 -11.99
N ARG A 231 6.51 -46.58 -11.77
CA ARG A 231 7.49 -46.08 -12.75
C ARG A 231 8.55 -47.13 -13.12
N ARG A 232 8.97 -47.96 -12.17
CA ARG A 232 9.93 -49.05 -12.42
C ARG A 232 9.35 -50.19 -13.27
N ARG A 233 8.05 -50.51 -13.09
CA ARG A 233 7.35 -51.50 -13.93
C ARG A 233 7.19 -51.00 -15.36
N ASP A 234 6.79 -49.75 -15.54
CA ASP A 234 6.62 -49.16 -16.87
C ASP A 234 7.96 -49.13 -17.65
N ALA A 235 9.07 -48.84 -16.96
CA ALA A 235 10.41 -48.88 -17.56
C ALA A 235 10.86 -50.31 -17.95
N LEU A 236 10.54 -51.31 -17.14
CA LEU A 236 10.83 -52.72 -17.44
C LEU A 236 10.05 -53.23 -18.66
N ILE A 237 8.76 -52.89 -18.74
CA ILE A 237 7.90 -53.27 -19.88
C ILE A 237 8.41 -52.60 -21.17
N LEU A 238 8.72 -51.30 -21.11
CA LEU A 238 9.25 -50.57 -22.26
C LEU A 238 10.61 -51.12 -22.72
N GLY A 239 11.51 -51.41 -21.78
CA GLY A 239 12.82 -52.00 -22.08
C GLY A 239 12.72 -53.40 -22.68
N ALA A 240 11.83 -54.24 -22.16
CA ALA A 240 11.57 -55.57 -22.71
C ALA A 240 10.98 -55.50 -24.14
N PHE A 241 10.06 -54.57 -24.39
CA PHE A 241 9.49 -54.37 -25.72
C PHE A 241 10.54 -53.95 -26.74
N ILE A 242 11.37 -52.97 -26.39
CA ILE A 242 12.47 -52.50 -27.25
C ILE A 242 13.46 -53.64 -27.53
N GLY A 243 13.87 -54.40 -26.50
CA GLY A 243 14.77 -55.54 -26.65
C GLY A 243 14.19 -56.66 -27.54
N PHE A 244 12.90 -56.96 -27.38
CA PHE A 244 12.21 -57.93 -28.23
C PHE A 244 12.14 -57.49 -29.69
N CYS A 245 11.82 -56.21 -29.96
CA CYS A 245 11.83 -55.66 -31.31
C CYS A 245 13.22 -55.76 -31.96
N PHE A 246 14.30 -55.48 -31.21
CA PHE A 246 15.66 -55.64 -31.73
C PHE A 246 16.01 -57.09 -32.03
N LEU A 247 15.68 -58.04 -31.14
CA LEU A 247 15.91 -59.47 -31.36
C LEU A 247 15.14 -60.01 -32.57
N MET A 248 13.87 -59.62 -32.72
CA MET A 248 13.05 -60.02 -33.86
C MET A 248 13.63 -59.49 -35.17
N LEU A 249 14.07 -58.22 -35.23
CA LEU A 249 14.71 -57.65 -36.42
C LEU A 249 16.03 -58.34 -36.78
N LEU A 250 16.79 -58.80 -35.78
CA LEU A 250 18.05 -59.53 -36.00
C LEU A 250 17.80 -60.96 -36.46
N TRP A 251 16.70 -61.59 -36.04
CA TRP A 251 16.34 -62.96 -36.44
C TRP A 251 15.63 -63.02 -37.81
N LEU A 252 14.97 -61.94 -38.23
CA LEU A 252 14.27 -61.81 -39.51
C LEU A 252 15.19 -61.34 -40.67
N ARG A 253 16.48 -61.15 -40.41
CA ARG A 253 17.48 -60.69 -41.38
C ARG A 253 18.57 -61.74 -41.56
#